data_AF-A0A222XDK1-F1
#
_entry.id   AF-A0A222XDK1-F1
#
_cell.length_a   1.000
_cell.length_b   1.000
_cell.length_c   1.000
_cell.angle_alpha   90.00
_cell.angle_beta   90.00
_cell.angle_gamma   90.00
#
_symmetry.space_group_name_H-M   'P 1'
#
loop_
_entity.id
_entity.type
_entity.pdbx_description
1 polymer ?
#
loop_
_entity_poly.entity_id
_entity_poly.type
_entity_poly.pdbx_seq_one_letter_code
_entity_poly.pdbx_strand_id
1 'polypeptide(L)'
;MQYMRKIATALVVAALVLGGGTAARAEDDAPTSDDTALQEYLDSLSPQERAEFVETQLPATTDVVVGGQQPADITAVRSLLAARASGLSVTPSATGCWSQRWTWAPRAAAGNTLYTYYHVGHWCASGSSVTSARIADSGGETSTPGWSYEGVTGSGKGVVSNEGRSYTRHKFVLKVGGITLQSPTPCARVKGRASGTSSADSVCGIS
;
A
#
# COMPACT_ATOMS: atom_id res chain seq x y z
N MET A 1 -9.10 63.00 -2.63
CA MET A 1 -8.45 62.04 -3.55
C MET A 1 -8.94 60.66 -3.13
N GLN A 2 -9.98 60.10 -3.76
CA GLN A 2 -9.89 59.19 -4.93
C GLN A 2 -8.97 57.98 -4.65
N TYR A 3 -9.29 56.69 -4.81
CA TYR A 3 -10.37 55.97 -5.49
C TYR A 3 -10.29 54.46 -5.10
N MET A 4 -11.45 53.79 -5.06
CA MET A 4 -11.78 52.40 -5.44
C MET A 4 -10.86 51.17 -5.17
N ARG A 5 -11.50 50.18 -4.50
CA ARG A 5 -11.76 48.76 -4.91
C ARG A 5 -10.89 48.15 -6.02
N LYS A 6 -10.44 46.89 -5.79
CA LYS A 6 -10.78 45.72 -6.64
C LYS A 6 -10.37 44.38 -5.98
N ILE A 7 -11.35 43.49 -5.91
CA ILE A 7 -11.24 42.04 -5.68
C ILE A 7 -10.59 41.42 -6.92
N ALA A 8 -9.60 40.55 -6.75
CA ALA A 8 -9.03 39.76 -7.82
C ALA A 8 -9.17 38.27 -7.48
N THR A 9 -10.18 37.66 -8.11
CA THR A 9 -10.35 36.22 -8.28
C THR A 9 -9.14 35.66 -9.04
N ALA A 10 -8.37 34.76 -8.42
CA ALA A 10 -7.34 34.00 -9.11
C ALA A 10 -7.92 32.66 -9.55
N LEU A 11 -8.47 32.64 -10.77
CA LEU A 11 -8.62 31.44 -11.60
C LEU A 11 -7.22 31.01 -12.02
N VAL A 12 -6.75 29.84 -11.58
CA VAL A 12 -5.57 29.21 -12.18
C VAL A 12 -6.05 28.13 -13.14
N VAL A 13 -5.81 28.46 -14.41
CA VAL A 13 -6.05 27.68 -15.61
C VAL A 13 -5.11 26.47 -15.64
N ALA A 14 -5.67 25.30 -15.91
CA ALA A 14 -4.92 24.09 -16.25
C ALA A 14 -4.18 24.29 -17.58
N ALA A 15 -2.85 24.16 -17.55
CA ALA A 15 -2.03 24.19 -18.76
C ALA A 15 -1.74 22.76 -19.24
N LEU A 16 -2.17 22.49 -20.47
CA LEU A 16 -1.82 21.33 -21.28
C LEU A 16 -0.30 21.12 -21.34
N VAL A 17 0.15 19.90 -21.02
CA VAL A 17 1.44 19.39 -21.48
C VAL A 17 1.18 18.44 -22.64
N LEU A 18 1.46 18.93 -23.85
CA LEU A 18 1.60 18.11 -25.06
C LEU A 18 2.95 17.40 -24.99
N GLY A 19 2.95 16.14 -24.55
CA GLY A 19 4.07 15.22 -24.64
C GLY A 19 3.66 14.00 -25.44
N GLY A 20 4.22 13.84 -26.64
CA GLY A 20 4.02 12.65 -27.48
C GLY A 20 4.58 11.40 -26.80
N GLY A 21 3.67 10.52 -26.42
CA GLY A 21 3.95 9.18 -25.90
C GLY A 21 2.68 8.38 -26.08
N THR A 22 2.80 7.19 -26.67
CA THR A 22 1.75 6.21 -26.96
C THR A 22 0.55 6.27 -26.00
N ALA A 23 -0.62 6.53 -26.58
CA ALA A 23 -1.92 6.50 -25.92
C ALA A 23 -2.16 5.15 -25.22
N ALA A 24 -1.92 5.11 -23.91
CA ALA A 24 -2.78 4.32 -23.05
C ALA A 24 -4.14 5.04 -23.07
N ARG A 25 -5.12 4.45 -23.76
CA ARG A 25 -6.52 4.80 -23.53
C ARG A 25 -6.74 4.70 -22.02
N ALA A 26 -7.04 5.82 -21.38
CA ALA A 26 -7.85 5.78 -20.19
C ALA A 26 -9.17 5.16 -20.64
N GLU A 27 -9.39 3.89 -20.33
CA GLU A 27 -10.74 3.36 -20.30
C GLU A 27 -11.49 4.23 -19.29
N ASP A 28 -12.54 4.90 -19.77
CA ASP A 28 -13.58 5.47 -18.91
C ASP A 28 -14.17 4.31 -18.11
N ASP A 29 -13.55 3.98 -16.98
CA ASP A 29 -14.08 3.02 -16.03
C ASP A 29 -15.40 3.60 -15.52
N ALA A 30 -16.50 2.95 -15.89
CA ALA A 30 -17.82 3.30 -15.36
C ALA A 30 -17.75 3.29 -13.81
N PRO A 31 -18.38 4.27 -13.13
CA PRO A 31 -18.35 4.33 -11.68
C PRO A 31 -18.86 3.01 -11.10
N THR A 32 -18.12 2.49 -10.13
CA THR A 32 -18.51 1.26 -9.44
C THR A 32 -19.78 1.51 -8.61
N SER A 33 -20.44 0.43 -8.16
CA SER A 33 -21.60 0.56 -7.25
C SER A 33 -21.27 1.35 -5.99
N ASP A 34 -20.04 1.22 -5.50
CA ASP A 34 -19.55 1.91 -4.32
C ASP A 34 -19.33 3.40 -4.61
N ASP A 35 -18.81 3.75 -5.80
CA ASP A 35 -18.64 5.16 -6.20
C ASP A 35 -19.99 5.87 -6.28
N THR A 36 -21.03 5.19 -6.76
CA THR A 36 -22.39 5.75 -6.81
C THR A 36 -22.93 5.97 -5.41
N ALA A 37 -22.84 4.96 -4.52
CA ALA A 37 -23.31 5.06 -3.14
C ALA A 37 -22.56 6.15 -2.34
N LEU A 38 -21.26 6.32 -2.58
CA LEU A 38 -20.47 7.39 -1.97
C LEU A 38 -20.96 8.76 -2.44
N GLN A 39 -21.18 8.97 -3.74
CA GLN A 39 -21.64 10.27 -4.25
C GLN A 39 -23.04 10.61 -3.73
N GLU A 40 -23.98 9.66 -3.76
CA GLU A 40 -25.33 9.84 -3.20
C GLU A 40 -25.28 10.22 -1.72
N TYR A 41 -24.39 9.58 -0.94
CA TYR A 41 -24.19 9.93 0.45
C TYR A 41 -23.61 11.35 0.60
N LEU A 42 -22.57 11.71 -0.17
CA LEU A 42 -21.95 13.05 -0.12
C LEU A 42 -22.92 14.17 -0.49
N ASP A 43 -23.84 13.92 -1.43
CA ASP A 43 -24.86 14.89 -1.85
C ASP A 43 -26.02 15.01 -0.85
N SER A 44 -26.19 14.01 0.04
CA SER A 44 -27.15 14.09 1.14
C SER A 44 -26.67 14.94 2.33
N LEU A 45 -25.36 15.23 2.40
CA LEU A 45 -24.75 15.99 3.49
C LEU A 45 -24.83 17.50 3.27
N SER A 46 -24.88 18.26 4.36
CA SER A 46 -24.64 19.71 4.26
C SER A 46 -23.21 19.98 3.78
N PRO A 47 -22.92 21.18 3.21
CA PRO A 47 -21.57 21.50 2.75
C PRO A 47 -20.48 21.33 3.82
N GLN A 48 -20.80 21.64 5.08
CA GLN A 48 -19.86 21.50 6.18
C GLN A 48 -19.59 20.03 6.53
N GLU A 49 -20.65 19.22 6.68
CA GLU A 49 -20.53 17.79 6.96
C GLU A 49 -19.82 17.05 5.82
N ARG A 50 -20.12 17.42 4.57
CA ARG A 50 -19.44 16.90 3.38
C ARG A 50 -17.94 17.16 3.44
N ALA A 51 -17.55 18.39 3.75
CA ALA A 51 -16.14 18.76 3.85
C ALA A 51 -15.44 17.96 4.96
N GLU A 52 -16.06 17.87 6.14
CA GLU A 52 -15.52 17.09 7.26
C GLU A 52 -15.39 15.60 6.94
N PHE A 53 -16.40 15.01 6.29
CA PHE A 53 -16.37 13.61 5.89
C PHE A 53 -15.26 13.34 4.87
N VAL A 54 -15.14 14.17 3.83
CA VAL A 54 -14.07 14.04 2.82
C VAL A 54 -12.69 14.17 3.49
N GLU A 55 -12.54 15.13 4.41
CA GLU A 55 -11.28 15.40 5.08
C GLU A 55 -10.84 14.26 6.01
N THR A 56 -11.78 13.54 6.64
CA THR A 56 -11.49 12.60 7.74
C THR A 56 -11.74 11.12 7.41
N GLN A 57 -12.55 10.80 6.39
CA GLN A 57 -13.00 9.43 6.09
C GLN A 57 -12.52 8.90 4.74
N LEU A 58 -12.04 9.75 3.85
CA LEU A 58 -11.58 9.33 2.52
C LEU A 58 -10.04 9.26 2.46
N PRO A 59 -9.47 8.23 1.82
CA PRO A 59 -8.02 8.10 1.72
C PRO A 59 -7.43 9.21 0.83
N ALA A 60 -6.39 9.88 1.34
CA ALA A 60 -5.65 10.93 0.63
C ALA A 60 -4.19 10.54 0.40
N THR A 61 -3.54 9.92 1.38
CA THR A 61 -2.15 9.47 1.30
C THR A 61 -2.00 8.06 1.87
N THR A 62 -0.85 7.43 1.67
CA THR A 62 -0.53 6.14 2.30
C THR A 62 0.90 6.19 2.82
N ASP A 63 1.03 6.02 4.14
CA ASP A 63 2.34 5.83 4.76
C ASP A 63 2.76 4.36 4.65
N VAL A 64 4.05 4.14 4.43
CA VAL A 64 4.64 2.80 4.39
C VAL A 64 5.77 2.71 5.41
N VAL A 65 5.62 1.79 6.36
CA VAL A 65 6.64 1.50 7.37
C VAL A 65 7.27 0.15 7.07
N VAL A 66 8.61 0.15 6.97
CA VAL A 66 9.40 -1.04 6.71
C VAL A 66 10.02 -1.52 8.02
N GLY A 67 9.65 -2.73 8.44
CA GLY A 67 10.29 -3.39 9.58
C GLY A 67 11.72 -3.82 9.25
N GLY A 68 12.54 -4.02 10.27
CA GLY A 68 13.88 -4.57 10.09
C GLY A 68 13.82 -5.97 9.48
N GLN A 69 14.66 -6.25 8.49
CA GLN A 69 14.85 -7.59 7.96
C GLN A 69 15.31 -8.54 9.07
N GLN A 70 14.65 -9.69 9.21
CA GLN A 70 14.96 -10.70 10.22
C GLN A 70 15.51 -11.97 9.56
N PRO A 71 16.59 -12.56 10.07
CA PRO A 71 16.96 -13.92 9.72
C PRO A 71 15.90 -14.88 10.25
N ALA A 72 15.40 -15.79 9.40
CA ALA A 72 14.36 -16.76 9.73
C ALA A 72 14.92 -18.17 9.97
N ASP A 73 16.21 -18.41 9.69
CA ASP A 73 16.91 -19.65 10.01
C ASP A 73 18.36 -19.41 10.48
N ILE A 74 18.99 -20.46 11.02
CA ILE A 74 20.37 -20.38 11.52
C ILE A 74 21.38 -20.07 10.41
N THR A 75 21.08 -20.47 9.17
CA THR A 75 21.92 -20.21 8.01
C THR A 75 21.98 -18.72 7.69
N ALA A 76 20.84 -18.03 7.70
CA ALA A 76 20.75 -16.59 7.55
C ALA A 76 21.42 -15.85 8.70
N VAL A 77 21.29 -16.34 9.94
CA VAL A 77 22.04 -15.79 11.08
C VAL A 77 23.55 -15.85 10.84
N ARG A 78 24.07 -17.00 10.39
CA ARG A 78 25.50 -17.16 10.07
C ARG A 78 25.94 -16.23 8.94
N SER A 79 25.14 -16.14 7.87
CA SER A 79 25.39 -15.22 6.76
C SER A 79 25.42 -13.75 7.21
N LEU A 80 24.50 -13.35 8.10
CA LEU A 80 24.46 -12.00 8.67
C LEU A 80 25.72 -11.70 9.51
N LEU A 81 26.14 -12.65 10.36
CA LEU A 81 27.33 -12.49 11.19
C LEU A 81 28.60 -12.41 10.34
N ALA A 82 28.72 -13.23 9.29
CA ALA A 82 29.85 -13.19 8.37
C ALA A 82 29.95 -11.84 7.62
N ALA A 83 28.81 -11.30 7.17
CA ALA A 83 28.76 -9.97 6.54
C ALA A 83 29.20 -8.87 7.52
N ARG A 84 28.69 -8.90 8.77
CA ARG A 84 29.09 -7.93 9.80
C ARG A 84 30.57 -8.00 10.14
N ALA A 85 31.12 -9.21 10.30
CA ALA A 85 32.53 -9.42 10.62
C ALA A 85 33.48 -8.89 9.53
N SER A 86 33.02 -8.84 8.27
CA SER A 86 33.77 -8.30 7.13
C SER A 86 33.53 -6.81 6.89
N GLY A 87 32.73 -6.13 7.73
CA GLY A 87 32.37 -4.72 7.55
C GLY A 87 31.48 -4.46 6.32
N LEU A 88 30.85 -5.52 5.77
CA LEU A 88 29.98 -5.45 4.61
C LEU A 88 28.51 -5.47 5.03
N SER A 89 27.64 -4.79 4.28
CA SER A 89 26.20 -5.06 4.32
C SER A 89 25.92 -6.43 3.72
N VAL A 90 24.84 -7.11 4.14
CA VAL A 90 24.43 -8.43 3.60
C VAL A 90 24.51 -8.42 2.06
N THR A 91 25.50 -9.13 1.51
CA THR A 91 25.84 -9.14 0.09
C THR A 91 25.11 -10.27 -0.65
N PRO A 92 25.15 -10.34 -2.00
CA PRO A 92 24.48 -11.33 -2.87
C PRO A 92 24.76 -12.83 -2.62
N SER A 93 25.36 -13.19 -1.48
CA SER A 93 25.66 -14.55 -1.02
C SER A 93 24.92 -14.91 0.26
N ALA A 94 23.80 -14.24 0.57
CA ALA A 94 23.04 -14.40 1.80
C ALA A 94 22.24 -15.70 1.83
N THR A 95 22.95 -16.83 1.93
CA THR A 95 22.33 -18.15 2.05
C THR A 95 21.53 -18.22 3.35
N GLY A 96 20.34 -18.81 3.29
CA GLY A 96 19.40 -18.92 4.39
C GLY A 96 18.07 -18.26 4.10
N CYS A 97 17.18 -18.31 5.09
CA CYS A 97 15.84 -17.78 5.01
C CYS A 97 15.72 -16.45 5.74
N TRP A 98 14.96 -15.53 5.16
CA TRP A 98 14.77 -14.18 5.64
C TRP A 98 13.29 -13.87 5.69
N SER A 99 12.91 -12.94 6.57
CA SER A 99 11.59 -12.34 6.56
C SER A 99 11.66 -10.83 6.75
N GLN A 100 10.67 -10.12 6.23
CA GLN A 100 10.54 -8.69 6.45
C GLN A 100 9.07 -8.27 6.42
N ARG A 101 8.69 -7.48 7.42
CA ARG A 101 7.35 -6.91 7.54
C ARG A 101 7.30 -5.55 6.84
N TRP A 102 6.27 -5.37 6.04
CA TRP A 102 5.89 -4.08 5.49
C TRP A 102 4.48 -3.76 5.98
N THR A 103 4.28 -2.53 6.46
CA THR A 103 3.00 -2.06 7.01
C THR A 103 2.59 -0.81 6.24
N TRP A 104 1.35 -0.79 5.79
CA TRP A 104 0.73 0.31 5.08
C TRP A 104 -0.35 0.93 5.95
N ALA A 105 -0.41 2.26 5.94
CA ALA A 105 -1.39 3.04 6.69
C ALA A 105 -1.97 4.15 5.80
N PRO A 106 -3.03 3.86 5.04
CA PRO A 106 -3.80 4.90 4.36
C PRO A 106 -4.35 5.93 5.35
N ARG A 107 -4.13 7.20 5.04
CA ARG A 107 -4.54 8.35 5.86
C ARG A 107 -5.53 9.23 5.12
N ALA A 108 -6.42 9.84 5.88
CA ALA A 108 -7.26 10.91 5.39
C ALA A 108 -6.48 12.22 5.25
N ALA A 109 -7.09 13.23 4.63
CA ALA A 109 -6.48 14.55 4.47
C ALA A 109 -6.20 15.24 5.82
N ALA A 110 -7.06 15.01 6.83
CA ALA A 110 -6.84 15.42 8.22
C ALA A 110 -5.64 14.70 8.90
N GLY A 111 -5.05 13.70 8.26
CA GLY A 111 -3.89 12.96 8.75
C GLY A 111 -4.20 11.81 9.70
N ASN A 112 -5.47 11.55 10.04
CA ASN A 112 -5.84 10.35 10.78
C ASN A 112 -5.67 9.08 9.92
N THR A 113 -5.31 7.97 10.56
CA THR A 113 -5.16 6.67 9.90
C THR A 113 -6.52 6.00 9.76
N LEU A 114 -6.97 5.76 8.52
CA LEU A 114 -8.25 5.12 8.24
C LEU A 114 -8.22 3.65 8.67
N TYR A 115 -7.21 2.94 8.20
CA TYR A 115 -6.94 1.55 8.50
C TYR A 115 -5.45 1.25 8.32
N THR A 116 -4.99 0.17 8.92
CA THR A 116 -3.64 -0.35 8.69
C THR A 116 -3.70 -1.78 8.21
N TYR A 117 -2.75 -2.16 7.37
CA TYR A 117 -2.55 -3.55 6.97
C TYR A 117 -1.08 -3.84 6.82
N TYR A 118 -0.72 -5.10 6.97
CA TYR A 118 0.67 -5.52 6.88
C TYR A 118 0.79 -6.88 6.22
N HIS A 119 1.97 -7.08 5.63
CA HIS A 119 2.39 -8.35 5.07
C HIS A 119 3.82 -8.64 5.48
N VAL A 120 4.06 -9.88 5.91
CA VAL A 120 5.39 -10.38 6.23
C VAL A 120 5.79 -11.39 5.17
N GLY A 121 6.62 -10.92 4.23
CA GLY A 121 7.21 -11.80 3.25
C GLY A 121 8.30 -12.66 3.88
N HIS A 122 8.42 -13.91 3.44
CA HIS A 122 9.52 -14.79 3.79
C HIS A 122 10.07 -15.46 2.54
N TRP A 123 11.39 -15.52 2.41
CA TRP A 123 12.05 -16.15 1.27
C TRP A 123 13.36 -16.78 1.69
N CYS A 124 13.77 -17.82 1.00
CA CYS A 124 15.07 -18.44 1.21
C CYS A 124 15.94 -18.28 -0.03
N ALA A 125 17.22 -18.08 0.20
CA ALA A 125 18.22 -17.98 -0.84
C ALA A 125 19.35 -18.99 -0.60
N SER A 126 19.97 -19.43 -1.68
CA SER A 126 21.18 -20.24 -1.68
C SER A 126 22.14 -19.68 -2.73
N GLY A 127 23.24 -19.09 -2.27
CA GLY A 127 24.14 -18.33 -3.13
C GLY A 127 23.39 -17.19 -3.84
N SER A 128 23.45 -17.16 -5.16
CA SER A 128 22.82 -16.13 -6.01
C SER A 128 21.35 -16.40 -6.35
N SER A 129 20.76 -17.48 -5.83
CA SER A 129 19.43 -17.94 -6.25
C SER A 129 18.44 -17.93 -5.10
N VAL A 130 17.26 -17.35 -5.32
CA VAL A 130 16.10 -17.54 -4.43
C VAL A 130 15.50 -18.91 -4.69
N THR A 131 15.33 -19.69 -3.63
CA THR A 131 14.90 -21.09 -3.73
C THR A 131 13.45 -21.30 -3.29
N SER A 132 12.92 -20.44 -2.43
CA SER A 132 11.53 -20.53 -1.99
C SER A 132 10.99 -19.20 -1.48
N ALA A 133 9.66 -19.09 -1.47
CA ALA A 133 8.94 -17.96 -0.90
C ALA A 133 7.70 -18.45 -0.16
N ARG A 134 7.38 -17.81 0.96
CA ARG A 134 6.13 -18.00 1.68
C ARG A 134 5.65 -16.72 2.34
N ILE A 135 4.40 -16.75 2.77
CA ILE A 135 3.82 -15.73 3.65
C ILE A 135 4.18 -16.16 5.08
N ALA A 136 4.85 -15.29 5.84
CA ALA A 136 5.14 -15.57 7.24
C ALA A 136 3.99 -15.15 8.14
N ASP A 137 3.39 -14.00 7.88
CA ASP A 137 2.27 -13.44 8.61
C ASP A 137 1.62 -12.32 7.78
N SER A 138 0.38 -11.97 8.08
CA SER A 138 -0.36 -10.86 7.45
C SER A 138 -1.56 -10.49 8.30
N GLY A 139 -1.94 -9.21 8.30
CA GLY A 139 -3.10 -8.77 9.05
C GLY A 139 -3.51 -7.35 8.73
N GLY A 140 -4.55 -6.89 9.40
CA GLY A 140 -5.04 -5.53 9.30
C GLY A 140 -5.93 -5.18 10.48
N GLU A 141 -6.12 -3.89 10.69
CA GLU A 141 -6.94 -3.34 11.76
C GLU A 141 -7.50 -1.98 11.33
N THR A 142 -8.57 -1.56 11.99
CA THR A 142 -9.18 -0.24 11.82
C THR A 142 -9.36 0.38 13.20
N SER A 143 -9.18 1.70 13.28
CA SER A 143 -9.51 2.49 14.46
C SER A 143 -10.38 3.71 14.13
N THR A 144 -10.57 4.00 12.84
CA THR A 144 -11.45 5.07 12.38
C THR A 144 -12.91 4.57 12.41
N PRO A 145 -13.84 5.31 13.04
CA PRO A 145 -15.25 4.95 13.07
C PRO A 145 -15.84 4.73 11.67
N GLY A 146 -16.72 3.74 11.54
CA GLY A 146 -17.33 3.36 10.27
C GLY A 146 -16.48 2.40 9.42
N TRP A 147 -15.18 2.32 9.66
CA TRP A 147 -14.29 1.36 8.98
C TRP A 147 -14.26 0.00 9.68
N SER A 148 -14.39 -1.08 8.92
CA SER A 148 -14.19 -2.46 9.36
C SER A 148 -13.12 -3.17 8.53
N TYR A 149 -12.39 -4.09 9.17
CA TYR A 149 -11.50 -5.03 8.50
C TYR A 149 -12.21 -6.37 8.32
N GLU A 150 -12.40 -6.78 7.06
CA GLU A 150 -13.10 -8.01 6.68
C GLU A 150 -12.13 -9.18 6.41
N GLY A 151 -10.85 -9.01 6.73
CA GLY A 151 -9.85 -10.07 6.60
C GLY A 151 -9.12 -10.10 5.25
N VAL A 152 -8.40 -11.20 5.03
CA VAL A 152 -7.66 -11.49 3.80
C VAL A 152 -8.59 -12.19 2.80
N THR A 153 -8.71 -11.64 1.60
CA THR A 153 -9.59 -12.14 0.52
C THR A 153 -8.84 -12.74 -0.67
N GLY A 154 -7.52 -12.77 -0.61
CA GLY A 154 -6.66 -13.35 -1.63
C GLY A 154 -5.21 -13.40 -1.16
N SER A 155 -4.46 -14.39 -1.62
CA SER A 155 -3.04 -14.48 -1.31
C SER A 155 -2.29 -15.30 -2.35
N GLY A 156 -0.98 -15.13 -2.42
CA GLY A 156 -0.14 -15.93 -3.29
C GLY A 156 1.33 -15.82 -2.92
N LYS A 157 2.12 -16.81 -3.36
CA LYS A 157 3.54 -16.92 -3.07
C LYS A 157 4.24 -17.71 -4.17
N GLY A 158 5.49 -17.36 -4.47
CA GLY A 158 6.30 -18.09 -5.44
C GLY A 158 7.63 -17.41 -5.72
N VAL A 159 8.49 -18.10 -6.45
CA VAL A 159 9.74 -17.53 -6.96
C VAL A 159 9.51 -17.13 -8.41
N VAL A 160 9.73 -15.84 -8.72
CA VAL A 160 9.57 -15.28 -10.07
C VAL A 160 10.77 -14.41 -10.37
N SER A 161 11.44 -14.64 -11.50
CA SER A 161 12.62 -13.88 -11.92
C SER A 161 13.70 -13.75 -10.83
N ASN A 162 13.96 -14.86 -10.13
CA ASN A 162 14.91 -14.91 -9.01
C ASN A 162 14.56 -14.01 -7.81
N GLU A 163 13.28 -13.68 -7.65
CA GLU A 163 12.74 -12.98 -6.48
C GLU A 163 11.72 -13.87 -5.76
N GLY A 164 11.82 -13.91 -4.43
CA GLY A 164 10.83 -14.57 -3.59
C GLY A 164 9.68 -13.62 -3.35
N ARG A 165 8.58 -13.83 -4.07
CA ARG A 165 7.42 -12.94 -4.05
C ARG A 165 6.30 -13.56 -3.24
N SER A 166 5.65 -12.74 -2.44
CA SER A 166 4.45 -13.14 -1.72
C SER A 166 3.54 -11.94 -1.54
N TYR A 167 2.22 -12.15 -1.60
CA TYR A 167 1.25 -11.08 -1.42
C TYR A 167 0.02 -11.54 -0.66
N THR A 168 -0.66 -10.58 -0.05
CA THR A 168 -2.02 -10.70 0.50
C THR A 168 -2.89 -9.56 -0.02
N ARG A 169 -4.16 -9.88 -0.31
CA ARG A 169 -5.22 -8.91 -0.59
C ARG A 169 -6.10 -8.80 0.65
N HIS A 170 -6.17 -7.61 1.20
CA HIS A 170 -6.99 -7.31 2.38
C HIS A 170 -8.30 -6.69 1.93
N LYS A 171 -9.37 -6.85 2.71
CA LYS A 171 -10.64 -6.16 2.47
C LYS A 171 -10.98 -5.26 3.64
N PHE A 172 -11.24 -3.99 3.33
CA PHE A 172 -11.74 -3.00 4.27
C PHE A 172 -13.07 -2.47 3.76
N VAL A 173 -13.94 -2.04 4.66
CA VAL A 173 -15.25 -1.52 4.31
C VAL A 173 -15.55 -0.29 5.16
N LEU A 174 -15.97 0.80 4.52
CA LEU A 174 -16.56 1.96 5.17
C LEU A 174 -18.08 1.86 5.09
N LYS A 175 -18.75 1.83 6.24
CA LYS A 175 -20.21 1.86 6.34
C LYS A 175 -20.70 3.08 7.11
N VAL A 176 -21.76 3.69 6.61
CA VAL A 176 -22.53 4.71 7.33
C VAL A 176 -24.02 4.37 7.24
N GLY A 177 -24.72 4.36 8.37
CA GLY A 177 -26.16 4.08 8.39
C GLY A 177 -26.55 2.70 7.82
N GLY A 178 -25.64 1.72 7.84
CA GLY A 178 -25.86 0.38 7.26
C GLY A 178 -25.59 0.27 5.76
N ILE A 179 -25.29 1.38 5.09
CA ILE A 179 -24.91 1.42 3.66
C ILE A 179 -23.39 1.32 3.56
N THR A 180 -22.90 0.50 2.63
CA THR A 180 -21.48 0.46 2.28
C THR A 180 -21.16 1.63 1.35
N LEU A 181 -20.28 2.52 1.78
CA LEU A 181 -19.84 3.66 0.98
C LEU A 181 -18.57 3.35 0.19
N GLN A 182 -17.68 2.54 0.75
CA GLN A 182 -16.45 2.11 0.09
C GLN A 182 -16.07 0.70 0.53
N SER A 183 -15.50 -0.09 -0.37
CA SER A 183 -14.96 -1.42 -0.04
C SER A 183 -13.56 -1.69 -0.61
N PRO A 184 -12.54 -0.88 -0.29
CA PRO A 184 -11.22 -1.04 -0.89
C PRO A 184 -10.61 -2.40 -0.57
N THR A 185 -9.96 -2.98 -1.58
CA THR A 185 -9.29 -4.28 -1.47
C THR A 185 -7.77 -4.20 -1.72
N PRO A 186 -7.02 -3.45 -0.88
CA PRO A 186 -5.61 -3.21 -1.14
C PRO A 186 -4.80 -4.49 -1.09
N CYS A 187 -3.78 -4.55 -1.94
CA CYS A 187 -2.80 -5.62 -1.94
C CYS A 187 -1.49 -5.17 -1.30
N ALA A 188 -0.85 -6.09 -0.61
CA ALA A 188 0.45 -5.93 0.00
C ALA A 188 1.35 -7.03 -0.54
N ARG A 189 2.37 -6.67 -1.34
CA ARG A 189 3.32 -7.63 -1.90
C ARG A 189 4.73 -7.33 -1.44
N VAL A 190 5.43 -8.35 -0.95
CA VAL A 190 6.86 -8.29 -0.61
C VAL A 190 7.65 -9.16 -1.58
N LYS A 191 8.76 -8.62 -2.07
CA LYS A 191 9.69 -9.23 -3.04
C LYS A 191 11.07 -9.30 -2.38
N GLY A 192 11.49 -10.50 -2.01
CA GLY A 192 12.80 -10.78 -1.47
C GLY A 192 13.81 -11.19 -2.53
N ARG A 193 15.08 -10.79 -2.37
CA ARG A 193 16.17 -11.14 -3.30
C ARG A 193 17.16 -12.09 -2.65
N ALA A 194 18.00 -12.72 -3.48
CA ALA A 194 19.07 -13.61 -3.03
C ALA A 194 20.12 -12.92 -2.14
N SER A 195 20.26 -11.59 -2.24
CA SER A 195 21.06 -10.77 -1.32
C SER A 195 20.45 -10.60 0.07
N GLY A 196 19.26 -11.14 0.33
CA GLY A 196 18.51 -10.89 1.55
C GLY A 196 17.82 -9.51 1.56
N THR A 197 18.03 -8.62 0.60
CA THR A 197 17.25 -7.37 0.55
C THR A 197 15.79 -7.65 0.15
N SER A 198 14.85 -6.80 0.56
CA SER A 198 13.48 -6.83 0.04
C SER A 198 12.98 -5.47 -0.43
N SER A 199 11.92 -5.51 -1.24
CA SER A 199 11.11 -4.36 -1.64
C SER A 199 9.64 -4.74 -1.56
N ALA A 200 8.74 -3.76 -1.61
CA ALA A 200 7.31 -4.02 -1.62
C ALA A 200 6.56 -3.11 -2.62
N ASP A 201 5.36 -3.55 -2.99
CA ASP A 201 4.41 -2.81 -3.83
C ASP A 201 2.97 -3.26 -3.53
N SER A 202 2.00 -2.67 -4.21
CA SER A 202 0.56 -2.91 -4.02
C SER A 202 -0.07 -3.85 -5.07
N VAL A 203 0.72 -4.67 -5.75
CA VAL A 203 0.21 -5.55 -6.82
C VAL A 203 -0.42 -6.82 -6.25
N CYS A 204 -1.62 -7.14 -6.75
CA CYS A 204 -2.34 -8.37 -6.45
C CYS A 204 -1.88 -9.53 -7.35
N GLY A 205 -0.71 -10.11 -7.06
CA GLY A 205 -0.20 -11.21 -7.85
C GLY A 205 1.30 -11.45 -7.64
N ILE A 206 1.79 -12.60 -8.08
CA ILE A 206 3.24 -12.93 -8.00
C ILE A 206 3.98 -12.71 -9.32
N SER A 207 3.25 -12.55 -10.43
CA SER A 207 3.81 -12.19 -11.76
C SER A 207 4.46 -10.81 -11.75
#